data_AF-A0A1B6VMG7-F1
#
_entry.id   AF-A0A1B6VMG7-F1
#
_cell.length_a   1.000
_cell.length_b   1.000
_cell.length_c   1.000
_cell.angle_alpha   90.00
_cell.angle_beta   90.00
_cell.angle_gamma   90.00
#
_symmetry.space_group_name_H-M   'P 1'
#
loop_
_entity.id
_entity.type
_entity.pdbx_description
1 polymer ?
#
loop_
_entity_poly.entity_id
_entity_poly.type
_entity_poly.pdbx_seq_one_letter_code
_entity_poly.pdbx_strand_id
1 'polypeptide(L)'
;MLKHLSGLLAVSALFVGAMALPPISGTAHAQFVPYQGPYRQTPPPPPHPPNERIPPHARTMQWIPGQWKWVGNGYQWVPGHLARVQAHRPPPYSPRG
;
A
#
# COMPACT_ATOMS: atom_id res chain seq x y z
N MET A 1 -70.43 -16.76 16.10
CA MET A 1 -69.00 -17.16 16.02
C MET A 1 -68.23 -16.07 15.27
N LEU A 2 -67.95 -14.91 15.89
CA LEU A 2 -67.34 -13.77 15.17
C LEU A 2 -66.58 -12.83 16.13
N LYS A 3 -65.61 -13.37 16.88
CA LYS A 3 -64.81 -12.58 17.85
C LYS A 3 -63.29 -12.73 17.75
N HIS A 4 -62.78 -13.56 16.83
CA HIS A 4 -61.34 -13.86 16.76
C HIS A 4 -60.62 -13.29 15.53
N LEU A 5 -61.33 -12.57 14.63
CA LEU A 5 -60.73 -12.14 13.37
C LEU A 5 -59.86 -10.87 13.48
N SER A 6 -60.04 -10.05 14.52
CA SER A 6 -59.35 -8.75 14.64
C SER A 6 -57.93 -8.84 15.22
N GLY A 7 -57.61 -9.90 15.97
CA GLY A 7 -56.31 -10.03 16.64
C GLY A 7 -55.13 -10.34 15.69
N LEU A 8 -55.41 -11.02 14.57
CA LEU A 8 -54.36 -11.42 13.61
C LEU A 8 -53.91 -10.29 12.67
N LEU A 9 -54.77 -9.29 12.42
CA LEU A 9 -54.44 -8.18 11.52
C LEU A 9 -53.49 -7.16 12.16
N ALA A 10 -53.61 -6.91 13.47
CA ALA A 10 -52.78 -5.92 14.16
C ALA A 10 -51.29 -6.30 14.24
N VAL A 11 -50.97 -7.60 14.28
CA VAL A 11 -49.58 -8.09 14.34
C VAL A 11 -48.87 -7.99 12.98
N SER A 12 -49.63 -7.99 11.88
CA SER A 12 -49.07 -8.04 10.52
C SER A 12 -48.58 -6.68 10.01
N ALA A 13 -49.14 -5.57 10.51
CA ALA A 13 -48.82 -4.22 10.03
C ALA A 13 -47.44 -3.70 10.51
N LEU A 14 -46.88 -4.28 11.58
CA LEU A 14 -45.59 -3.84 12.14
C LEU A 14 -44.36 -4.46 11.44
N PHE A 15 -44.52 -5.57 10.72
CA PHE A 15 -43.39 -6.27 10.10
C PHE A 15 -43.04 -5.74 8.69
N VAL A 16 -43.95 -5.03 8.02
CA VAL A 16 -43.76 -4.55 6.64
C VAL A 16 -42.99 -3.22 6.57
N GLY A 17 -42.88 -2.48 7.67
CA GLY A 17 -42.27 -1.14 7.69
C GLY A 17 -40.73 -1.11 7.63
N ALA A 18 -40.04 -2.20 7.95
CA ALA A 18 -38.57 -2.19 8.14
C ALA A 18 -37.75 -2.33 6.85
N MET A 19 -38.36 -2.70 5.72
CA MET A 19 -37.64 -2.96 4.45
C MET A 19 -37.69 -1.81 3.44
N ALA A 20 -38.35 -0.69 3.77
CA ALA A 20 -38.53 0.45 2.87
C ALA A 20 -37.48 1.56 3.04
N LEU A 21 -36.41 1.31 3.80
CA LEU A 21 -35.29 2.25 3.86
C LEU A 21 -34.38 2.02 2.65
N PRO A 22 -34.24 2.98 1.72
CA PRO A 22 -33.24 2.86 0.67
C PRO A 22 -31.87 2.70 1.33
N PRO A 23 -30.98 1.83 0.84
CA PRO A 23 -29.61 1.79 1.35
C PRO A 23 -29.02 3.18 1.13
N ILE A 24 -28.65 3.84 2.22
CA ILE A 24 -27.89 5.09 2.18
C ILE A 24 -26.47 4.71 1.75
N SER A 25 -26.32 4.34 0.48
CA SER A 25 -25.04 4.07 -0.15
C SER A 25 -24.39 5.42 -0.41
N GLY A 26 -23.75 5.99 0.61
CA GLY A 26 -22.90 7.15 0.43
C GLY A 26 -21.66 6.73 -0.36
N THR A 27 -21.47 7.25 -1.57
CA THR A 27 -20.21 7.11 -2.30
C THR A 27 -19.20 8.07 -1.67
N ALA A 28 -18.38 7.54 -0.75
CA ALA A 28 -17.22 8.28 -0.25
C ALA A 28 -16.21 8.41 -1.40
N HIS A 29 -16.25 9.53 -2.11
CA HIS A 29 -15.25 9.86 -3.11
C HIS A 29 -14.01 10.39 -2.37
N ALA A 30 -13.01 9.53 -2.15
CA ALA A 30 -11.70 9.98 -1.73
C ALA A 30 -11.08 10.80 -2.88
N GLN A 31 -11.10 12.12 -2.76
CA GLN A 31 -10.39 13.00 -3.70
C GLN A 31 -8.90 12.99 -3.37
N PHE A 32 -8.09 12.53 -4.31
CA PHE A 32 -6.64 12.67 -4.22
C PHE A 32 -6.27 14.14 -4.34
N VAL A 33 -5.90 14.78 -3.22
CA VAL A 33 -5.35 16.14 -3.22
C VAL A 33 -3.82 16.02 -3.32
N PRO A 34 -3.21 16.35 -4.47
CA PRO A 34 -1.75 16.34 -4.58
C PRO A 34 -1.15 17.39 -3.64
N TYR A 35 -0.36 16.96 -2.66
CA TYR A 35 0.41 17.86 -1.80
C TYR A 35 1.37 18.74 -2.64
N GLN A 36 1.26 20.06 -2.54
CA GLN A 36 2.07 21.05 -3.26
C GLN A 36 3.11 21.75 -2.36
N GLY A 37 3.60 21.08 -1.31
CA GLY A 37 4.61 21.66 -0.43
C GLY A 37 6.06 21.52 -0.93
N PRO A 38 7.03 22.13 -0.21
CA PRO A 38 8.44 22.20 -0.60
C PRO A 38 9.10 20.83 -0.80
N TYR A 39 8.57 19.77 -0.18
CA TYR A 39 9.05 18.39 -0.31
C TYR A 39 8.79 17.74 -1.68
N ARG A 40 8.13 18.43 -2.61
CA ARG A 40 8.08 18.01 -4.02
C ARG A 40 9.40 18.21 -4.77
N GLN A 41 10.22 19.18 -4.37
CA GLN A 41 11.44 19.55 -5.09
C GLN A 41 12.68 18.88 -4.48
N THR A 42 12.75 18.85 -3.15
CA THR A 42 13.82 18.17 -2.41
C THR A 42 13.19 17.47 -1.20
N PRO A 43 13.28 16.13 -1.11
CA PRO A 43 12.77 15.44 0.07
C PRO A 43 13.59 15.83 1.31
N PRO A 44 12.97 15.86 2.51
CA PRO A 44 13.69 16.11 3.76
C PRO A 44 14.79 15.05 3.95
N PRO A 45 15.82 15.27 4.78
CA PRO A 45 16.84 14.25 5.00
C PRO A 45 16.21 12.93 5.51
N PRO A 46 16.65 11.75 4.98
CA PRO A 46 16.09 10.48 5.40
C PRO A 46 16.46 10.16 6.86
N PRO A 47 15.58 9.45 7.58
CA PRO A 47 15.88 8.96 8.92
C PRO A 47 17.01 7.92 8.91
N HIS A 48 17.54 7.58 10.09
CA HIS A 48 18.57 6.55 10.19
C HIS A 48 18.10 5.22 9.58
N PRO A 49 18.94 4.54 8.78
CA PRO A 49 18.61 3.22 8.25
C PRO A 49 18.26 2.25 9.38
N PRO A 50 17.23 1.40 9.22
CA PRO A 50 16.97 0.33 10.16
C PRO A 50 18.14 -0.65 10.16
N ASN A 51 18.33 -1.35 11.28
CA ASN A 51 19.35 -2.38 11.39
C ASN A 51 18.96 -3.59 10.50
N GLU A 52 19.69 -3.81 9.41
CA GLU A 52 19.46 -4.92 8.50
C GLU A 52 20.17 -6.19 8.98
N ARG A 53 19.40 -7.28 9.11
CA ARG A 53 19.99 -8.60 9.31
C ARG A 53 20.52 -9.12 7.98
N ILE A 54 21.85 -9.19 7.85
CA ILE A 54 22.52 -9.77 6.68
C ILE A 54 22.53 -11.31 6.80
N PRO A 55 21.89 -12.05 5.88
CA PRO A 55 21.96 -13.51 5.89
C PRO A 55 23.38 -14.00 5.54
N PRO A 56 23.79 -15.18 6.05
CA PRO A 56 24.98 -15.86 5.54
C PRO A 56 24.85 -16.09 4.03
N HIS A 57 25.89 -15.77 3.27
CA HIS A 57 25.89 -15.87 1.81
C HIS A 57 27.20 -16.44 1.27
N ALA A 58 27.14 -17.03 0.08
CA ALA A 58 28.32 -17.58 -0.60
C ALA A 58 29.27 -16.45 -1.06
N ARG A 59 30.56 -16.73 -1.22
CA ARG A 59 31.57 -15.76 -1.70
C ARG A 59 31.27 -15.17 -3.08
N THR A 60 30.45 -15.85 -3.89
CA THR A 60 30.00 -15.37 -5.21
C THR A 60 28.80 -14.43 -5.13
N MET A 61 28.30 -14.15 -3.92
CA MET A 61 27.19 -13.25 -3.66
C MET A 61 27.71 -12.06 -2.84
N GLN A 62 27.10 -10.91 -3.05
CA GLN A 62 27.35 -9.68 -2.33
C GLN A 62 26.03 -9.16 -1.79
N TRP A 63 26.02 -8.76 -0.52
CA TRP A 63 24.91 -8.02 0.06
C TRP A 63 24.88 -6.60 -0.50
N ILE A 64 23.78 -6.23 -1.16
CA ILE A 64 23.48 -4.86 -1.54
C ILE A 64 22.62 -4.27 -0.42
N PRO A 65 23.09 -3.23 0.30
CA PRO A 65 22.34 -2.64 1.41
C PRO A 65 21.03 -2.04 0.93
N GLY A 66 20.03 -2.04 1.82
CA GLY A 66 18.76 -1.37 1.58
C GLY A 66 18.91 0.14 1.45
N GLN A 67 17.86 0.78 0.94
CA GLN A 67 17.85 2.22 0.71
C GLN A 67 16.49 2.83 0.99
N TRP A 68 16.51 4.09 1.40
CA TRP A 68 15.31 4.90 1.53
C TRP A 68 14.83 5.35 0.15
N LYS A 69 13.56 5.06 -0.16
CA LYS A 69 12.89 5.54 -1.37
C LYS A 69 11.87 6.60 -0.99
N TRP A 70 11.96 7.78 -1.61
CA TRP A 70 10.94 8.81 -1.48
C TRP A 70 9.70 8.43 -2.30
N VAL A 71 8.54 8.35 -1.67
CA VAL A 71 7.26 7.99 -2.31
C VAL A 71 6.29 9.17 -2.40
N GLY A 72 6.78 10.39 -2.24
CA GLY A 72 5.98 11.63 -2.39
C GLY A 72 5.30 12.11 -1.10
N ASN A 73 4.93 11.20 -0.20
CA ASN A 73 4.36 11.53 1.11
C ASN A 73 5.25 11.09 2.29
N GLY A 74 6.47 10.60 2.00
CA GLY A 74 7.39 10.10 3.02
C GLY A 74 8.46 9.18 2.45
N TYR A 75 9.28 8.66 3.37
CA TYR A 75 10.29 7.65 3.06
C TYR A 75 9.74 6.25 3.30
N GLN A 76 9.96 5.37 2.33
CA GLN A 76 9.74 3.94 2.44
C GLN A 76 11.08 3.23 2.40
N TRP A 77 11.33 2.36 3.39
CA TRP A 77 12.53 1.51 3.38
C TRP A 77 12.38 0.44 2.32
N VAL A 78 13.36 0.34 1.43
CA VAL A 78 13.48 -0.78 0.48
C VAL A 78 14.59 -1.69 1.01
N PRO A 79 14.26 -2.90 1.50
CA PRO A 79 15.25 -3.82 2.04
C PRO A 79 16.36 -4.16 1.05
N GLY A 80 17.55 -4.36 1.59
CA GLY A 80 18.68 -4.90 0.85
C GLY A 80 18.42 -6.30 0.31
N HIS A 81 19.26 -6.75 -0.62
CA HIS A 81 19.16 -8.07 -1.21
C HIS A 81 20.54 -8.63 -1.57
N LEU A 82 20.62 -9.95 -1.72
CA LEU A 82 21.80 -10.62 -2.23
C LEU A 82 21.82 -10.54 -3.75
N ALA A 83 22.91 -10.03 -4.31
CA ALA A 83 23.19 -10.06 -5.74
C ALA A 83 24.40 -10.94 -6.01
N ARG A 84 24.43 -11.57 -7.20
CA ARG A 84 25.63 -12.28 -7.65
C ARG A 84 26.71 -11.25 -7.97
N VAL A 85 27.94 -11.49 -7.51
CA VAL A 85 29.09 -10.70 -7.92
C VAL A 85 29.26 -10.86 -9.42
N GLN A 86 28.95 -9.81 -10.17
CA GLN A 86 29.20 -9.79 -11.59
C GLN A 86 30.71 -9.70 -11.77
N ALA A 87 31.33 -10.73 -12.33
CA ALA A 87 32.72 -10.63 -12.74
C ALA A 87 32.80 -9.47 -13.74
N HIS A 88 33.49 -8.39 -13.36
CA HIS A 88 33.71 -7.26 -14.26
C HIS A 88 34.46 -7.80 -15.48
N ARG A 89 33.74 -8.01 -16.59
CA ARG A 89 34.38 -8.27 -17.88
C ARG A 89 34.84 -6.91 -18.39
N PRO A 90 36.16 -6.65 -18.49
CA PRO A 90 36.62 -5.40 -19.06
C PRO A 90 36.05 -5.27 -20.48
N PRO A 91 35.73 -4.04 -20.93
CA PRO A 91 35.27 -3.83 -22.30
C PRO A 91 36.33 -4.39 -23.26
N PRO A 92 35.92 -5.02 -24.38
CA PRO A 92 36.88 -5.46 -25.38
C PRO A 92 37.68 -4.26 -25.87
N TYR A 93 39.00 -4.35 -25.80
CA TYR A 93 39.91 -3.34 -26.33
C TYR A 93 39.56 -3.10 -27.80
N SER A 94 39.14 -1.87 -28.12
CA SER A 94 38.93 -1.42 -29.50
C SER A 94 40.15 -0.58 -29.87
N PRO A 95 41.08 -1.08 -30.71
CA PRO A 95 42.15 -0.25 -31.23
C PRO A 95 41.53 0.91 -32.01
N ARG A 96 41.94 2.16 -31.73
CA ARG A 96 41.62 3.29 -32.61
C ARG A 96 42.50 3.14 -33.85
N GLY A 97 41.88 2.93 -35.00
CA GLY A 97 42.50 3.06 -36.31
C GLY A 97 42.60 4.52 -36.74
#